data_AF-A0A2Z3X5N0-F1
#
_entry.id   AF-A0A2Z3X5N0-F1
#
_cell.length_a   1.000
_cell.length_b   1.000
_cell.length_c   1.000
_cell.angle_alpha   90.00
_cell.angle_beta   90.00
_cell.angle_gamma   90.00
#
_symmetry.space_group_name_H-M   'P 1'
#
loop_
_entity.id
_entity.type
_entity.pdbx_description
1 polymer ?
#
loop_
_entity_poly.entity_id
_entity_poly.type
_entity_poly.pdbx_seq_one_letter_code
_entity_poly.pdbx_strand_id
1 'polypeptide(L)'
;MKLKLDANGNVVVENGMPVYIHDDGKEIPFDAVAAMTKITSLNGEAKTHREAKEAAEANLAKFSGITDPAKALEALEMMTKIDQKKLIDAGAVDQVKAEITKVFQQQLDEANSKTQQLETQLYDEMIGGRFGGSKFISEKMAIPTEFVRSYFGQNFKIEEGKVVAYDGQGNKVFSRTKPGELASFDEALESLVESHPQKDYILKASGNSGGGSHQSQHQAGQKTMKRGAFDSLDNAGKQAALKDGVSIVD
;
A
#
# COMPACT_ATOMS: atom_id res chain seq x y z
N MET A 1 81.48 26.14 -56.14
CA MET A 1 81.80 27.42 -55.46
C MET A 1 83.28 27.48 -55.07
N LYS A 2 84.01 28.55 -55.39
CA LYS A 2 85.43 28.74 -55.05
C LYS A 2 85.68 30.15 -54.51
N LEU A 3 86.60 30.30 -53.55
CA LEU A 3 86.95 31.61 -52.99
C LEU A 3 87.65 32.47 -54.05
N LYS A 4 87.23 33.73 -54.23
CA LYS A 4 87.90 34.65 -55.14
C LYS A 4 89.17 35.19 -54.50
N LEU A 5 90.28 35.06 -55.23
CA LEU A 5 91.59 35.59 -54.84
C LEU A 5 92.01 36.73 -55.79
N ASP A 6 92.74 37.71 -55.28
CA ASP A 6 93.38 38.76 -56.09
C ASP A 6 94.67 38.25 -56.75
N ALA A 7 95.33 39.09 -57.55
CA ALA A 7 96.57 38.75 -58.27
C ALA A 7 97.75 38.38 -57.34
N ASN A 8 97.67 38.74 -56.06
CA ASN A 8 98.67 38.45 -55.04
C ASN A 8 98.31 37.21 -54.19
N GLY A 9 97.18 36.56 -54.48
CA GLY A 9 96.69 35.39 -53.74
C GLY A 9 95.91 35.73 -52.46
N ASN A 10 95.57 37.00 -52.22
CA ASN A 10 94.76 37.41 -51.07
C ASN A 10 93.27 37.27 -51.36
N VAL A 11 92.46 37.09 -50.32
CA VAL A 11 91.00 36.99 -50.44
C VAL A 11 90.40 38.32 -50.90
N VAL A 12 89.55 38.27 -51.94
CA VAL A 12 88.77 39.44 -52.34
C VAL A 12 87.59 39.61 -51.38
N VAL A 13 87.50 40.81 -50.80
CA VAL A 13 86.48 41.17 -49.81
C VAL A 13 85.62 42.29 -50.37
N GLU A 14 84.31 42.13 -50.33
CA GLU A 14 83.32 43.12 -50.71
C GLU A 14 82.34 43.33 -49.55
N ASN A 15 82.15 44.59 -49.14
CA ASN A 15 81.33 44.96 -47.97
C ASN A 15 81.72 44.22 -46.67
N GLY A 16 83.01 43.92 -46.49
CA GLY A 16 83.52 43.19 -45.34
C GLY A 16 83.30 41.66 -45.39
N MET A 17 82.78 41.12 -46.50
CA MET A 17 82.52 39.70 -46.70
C MET A 17 83.42 39.09 -47.79
N PRO A 18 83.90 37.85 -47.64
CA PRO A 18 84.64 37.17 -48.70
C PRO A 18 83.76 36.93 -49.94
N VAL A 19 84.30 37.19 -51.14
CA VAL A 19 83.61 36.96 -52.41
C VAL A 19 83.89 35.55 -52.91
N TYR A 20 82.84 34.81 -53.27
CA TYR A 20 82.94 33.49 -53.87
C TYR A 20 82.48 33.52 -55.33
N ILE A 21 83.19 32.76 -56.16
CA ILE A 21 82.82 32.48 -57.55
C ILE A 21 81.97 31.21 -57.57
N HIS A 22 80.73 31.35 -57.99
CA HIS A 22 79.80 30.25 -58.20
C HIS A 22 80.11 29.51 -59.51
N ASP A 23 79.52 28.32 -59.67
CA ASP A 23 79.80 27.47 -60.83
C ASP A 23 79.27 28.07 -62.16
N ASP A 24 78.40 29.08 -62.08
CA ASP A 24 77.91 29.90 -63.20
C ASP A 24 78.80 31.13 -63.49
N GLY A 25 79.95 31.25 -62.83
CA GLY A 25 80.90 32.35 -62.98
C GLY A 25 80.50 33.64 -62.26
N LYS A 26 79.36 33.67 -61.55
CA LYS A 26 78.95 34.84 -60.78
C LYS A 26 79.75 34.97 -59.51
N GLU A 27 80.06 36.21 -59.17
CA GLU A 27 80.77 36.57 -57.96
C GLU A 27 79.77 37.11 -56.94
N ILE A 28 79.69 36.48 -55.77
CA ILE A 28 78.72 36.84 -54.74
C ILE A 28 79.46 36.94 -53.39
N PRO A 29 79.32 38.04 -52.64
CA PRO A 29 79.81 38.13 -51.28
C PRO A 29 79.04 37.16 -50.35
N PHE A 30 79.76 36.39 -49.54
CA PHE A 30 79.17 35.40 -48.64
C PHE A 30 79.05 35.94 -47.21
N ASP A 31 77.81 36.13 -46.76
CA ASP A 31 77.49 36.46 -45.37
C ASP A 31 77.44 35.18 -44.52
N ALA A 32 78.53 34.89 -43.82
CA ALA A 32 78.62 33.73 -42.92
C ALA A 32 77.66 33.84 -41.72
N VAL A 33 77.36 35.05 -41.23
CA VAL A 33 76.51 35.25 -40.05
C VAL A 33 75.04 35.03 -40.39
N ALA A 34 74.57 35.59 -41.52
CA ALA A 34 73.22 35.34 -42.03
C ALA A 34 73.02 33.86 -42.40
N ALA A 35 74.01 33.23 -43.05
CA ALA A 35 73.96 31.81 -43.38
C ALA A 35 73.83 30.93 -42.11
N MET A 36 74.64 31.19 -41.07
CA MET A 36 74.58 30.43 -39.82
C MET A 36 73.24 30.63 -39.08
N THR A 37 72.70 31.84 -39.11
CA THR A 37 71.37 32.14 -38.55
C THR A 37 70.29 31.37 -39.29
N LYS A 38 70.34 31.33 -40.63
CA LYS A 38 69.36 30.59 -41.44
C LYS A 38 69.47 29.08 -41.23
N ILE A 39 70.68 28.53 -41.12
CA ILE A 39 70.90 27.11 -40.80
C ILE A 39 70.28 26.75 -39.43
N THR A 40 70.47 27.62 -38.43
CA THR A 40 69.90 27.42 -37.09
C THR A 40 68.36 27.43 -37.11
N SER A 41 67.76 28.38 -37.84
CA SER A 41 66.31 28.44 -38.05
C SER A 41 65.77 27.19 -38.74
N LEU A 42 66.41 26.75 -39.84
CA LEU A 42 66.00 25.56 -40.58
C LEU A 42 66.11 24.28 -39.73
N ASN A 43 67.15 24.16 -38.90
CA ASN A 43 67.28 23.04 -37.97
C ASN A 43 66.20 23.07 -36.88
N GLY A 44 65.81 24.26 -36.42
CA GLY A 44 64.67 24.45 -35.51
C GLY A 44 63.35 24.00 -36.13
N GLU A 45 63.06 24.45 -37.36
CA GLU A 45 61.88 24.04 -38.12
C GLU A 45 61.86 22.53 -38.39
N ALA A 46 62.99 21.95 -38.78
CA ALA A 46 63.09 20.50 -39.01
C ALA A 46 62.82 19.69 -37.73
N LYS A 47 63.23 20.22 -36.57
CA LYS A 47 62.93 19.62 -35.26
C LYS A 47 61.42 19.72 -34.95
N THR A 48 60.79 20.87 -35.11
CA THR A 48 59.36 21.03 -34.83
C THR A 48 58.49 20.19 -35.76
N HIS A 49 58.85 20.05 -37.04
CA HIS A 49 58.15 19.15 -37.96
C HIS A 49 58.25 17.69 -37.56
N ARG A 50 59.42 17.26 -37.04
CA ARG A 50 59.60 15.90 -36.54
C ARG A 50 58.72 15.65 -35.31
N GLU A 51 58.77 16.55 -34.34
CA GLU A 51 57.96 16.45 -33.12
C GLU A 51 56.45 16.44 -33.42
N ALA A 52 56.00 17.29 -34.35
CA ALA A 52 54.60 17.31 -34.79
C ALA A 52 54.19 16.01 -35.49
N LYS A 53 55.08 15.43 -36.31
CA LYS A 53 54.85 14.14 -36.97
C LYS A 53 54.74 13.01 -35.95
N GLU A 54 55.67 12.94 -35.00
CA GLU A 54 55.67 11.93 -33.93
C GLU A 54 54.39 12.04 -33.07
N ALA A 55 53.96 13.25 -32.73
CA ALA A 55 52.72 13.48 -31.99
C ALA A 55 51.47 13.08 -32.79
N ALA A 56 51.44 13.37 -34.10
CA ALA A 56 50.34 12.97 -34.97
C ALA A 56 50.26 11.44 -35.13
N GLU A 57 51.40 10.77 -35.34
CA GLU A 57 51.49 9.31 -35.43
C GLU A 57 51.08 8.64 -34.11
N ALA A 58 51.51 9.17 -32.96
CA ALA A 58 51.10 8.68 -31.65
C ALA A 58 49.59 8.84 -31.39
N ASN A 59 48.98 9.92 -31.87
CA ASN A 59 47.53 10.10 -31.78
C ASN A 59 46.78 9.17 -32.74
N LEU A 60 47.27 8.98 -33.98
CA LEU A 60 46.69 8.06 -34.94
C LEU A 60 46.75 6.61 -34.44
N ALA A 61 47.83 6.22 -33.76
CA ALA A 61 48.00 4.89 -33.19
C ALA A 61 46.90 4.51 -32.18
N LYS A 62 46.35 5.48 -31.43
CA LYS A 62 45.21 5.27 -30.51
C LYS A 62 43.94 4.81 -31.23
N PHE A 63 43.84 5.07 -32.54
CA PHE A 63 42.70 4.69 -33.38
C PHE A 63 43.00 3.48 -34.29
N SER A 64 44.17 2.84 -34.14
CA SER A 64 44.59 1.70 -34.99
C SER A 64 43.64 0.50 -34.98
N GLY A 65 42.83 0.34 -33.92
CA GLY A 65 41.79 -0.69 -33.82
C GLY A 65 40.46 -0.33 -34.47
N ILE A 66 40.30 0.89 -35.00
CA ILE A 66 39.06 1.36 -35.62
C ILE A 66 39.20 1.25 -37.13
N THR A 67 38.62 0.19 -37.70
CA THR A 67 38.61 -0.05 -39.15
C THR A 67 37.67 0.88 -39.91
N ASP A 68 36.65 1.42 -39.24
CA ASP A 68 35.66 2.35 -39.80
C ASP A 68 35.29 3.42 -38.76
N PRO A 69 35.92 4.62 -38.84
CA PRO A 69 35.66 5.71 -37.91
C PRO A 69 34.21 6.21 -37.91
N ALA A 70 33.51 6.15 -39.05
CA ALA A 70 32.11 6.58 -39.14
C ALA A 70 31.22 5.62 -38.34
N LYS A 71 31.41 4.31 -38.50
CA LYS A 71 30.69 3.30 -37.70
C LYS A 71 31.02 3.36 -36.22
N ALA A 72 32.25 3.71 -35.85
CA ALA A 72 32.60 3.90 -34.44
C ALA A 72 31.83 5.07 -33.82
N LEU A 73 31.69 6.19 -34.55
CA LEU A 73 30.88 7.33 -34.12
C LEU A 73 29.39 6.98 -34.06
N GLU A 74 28.86 6.28 -35.06
CA GLU A 74 27.47 5.80 -35.05
C GLU A 74 27.21 4.83 -33.89
N ALA A 75 28.15 3.95 -33.56
CA ALA A 75 28.04 3.05 -32.41
C ALA A 75 28.03 3.81 -31.08
N LEU A 76 28.87 4.85 -30.94
CA LEU A 76 28.84 5.74 -29.77
C LEU A 76 27.53 6.52 -29.67
N GLU A 77 26.99 7.00 -30.80
CA GLU A 77 25.69 7.67 -30.84
C GLU A 77 24.53 6.72 -30.52
N MET A 78 24.57 5.48 -31.01
CA MET A 78 23.61 4.45 -30.65
C MET A 78 23.69 4.09 -29.17
N MET A 79 24.89 3.99 -28.59
CA MET A 79 25.06 3.66 -27.17
C MET A 79 24.50 4.76 -26.27
N THR A 80 24.73 6.03 -26.61
CA THR A 80 24.14 7.16 -25.88
C THR A 80 22.60 7.19 -25.99
N LYS A 81 22.04 6.86 -27.15
CA LYS A 81 20.58 6.70 -27.33
C LYS A 81 20.01 5.53 -26.50
N ILE A 82 20.75 4.42 -26.39
CA ILE A 82 20.35 3.27 -25.55
C ILE A 82 20.31 3.65 -24.07
N ASP A 83 21.30 4.40 -23.57
CA ASP A 83 21.32 4.85 -22.18
C ASP A 83 20.21 5.85 -21.87
N GLN A 84 19.94 6.79 -22.78
CA GLN A 84 18.79 7.71 -22.65
C GLN A 84 17.46 6.94 -22.64
N LYS A 85 17.28 5.96 -23.53
CA LYS A 85 16.08 5.12 -23.55
C LYS A 85 15.92 4.31 -22.26
N LYS A 86 17.00 3.72 -21.73
CA LYS A 86 16.96 2.99 -20.44
C LYS A 86 16.58 3.90 -19.27
N LEU A 87 17.04 5.15 -19.25
CA LEU A 87 16.67 6.11 -18.21
C LEU A 87 15.18 6.51 -18.30
N ILE A 88 14.66 6.70 -19.52
CA ILE A 88 13.24 6.99 -19.76
C ILE A 88 12.39 5.77 -19.39
N ASP A 89 12.77 4.58 -19.84
CA ASP A 89 12.07 3.32 -19.55
C ASP A 89 12.11 3.01 -18.04
N ALA A 90 13.23 3.28 -17.35
CA ALA A 90 13.31 3.11 -15.90
C ALA A 90 12.34 4.05 -15.16
N GLY A 91 12.29 5.34 -15.53
CA GLY A 91 11.32 6.29 -14.96
C GLY A 91 9.87 5.90 -15.25
N ALA A 92 9.58 5.42 -16.46
CA ALA A 92 8.25 4.95 -16.85
C ALA A 92 7.86 3.65 -16.13
N VAL A 93 8.79 2.71 -15.95
CA VAL A 93 8.56 1.44 -15.24
C VAL A 93 8.28 1.68 -13.76
N ASP A 94 9.00 2.59 -13.12
CA ASP A 94 8.74 2.92 -11.71
C ASP A 94 7.39 3.63 -11.52
N GLN A 95 7.00 4.51 -12.46
CA GLN A 95 5.66 5.11 -12.49
C GLN A 95 4.56 4.05 -12.70
N VAL A 96 4.73 3.14 -13.67
CA VAL A 96 3.79 2.06 -13.93
C VAL A 96 3.68 1.11 -12.73
N LYS A 97 4.77 0.77 -12.05
CA LYS A 97 4.72 -0.04 -10.82
C LYS A 97 3.97 0.67 -9.69
N ALA A 98 4.20 1.96 -9.49
CA ALA A 98 3.50 2.74 -8.48
C ALA A 98 2.00 2.82 -8.79
N GLU A 99 1.63 3.04 -10.05
CA GLU A 99 0.23 3.11 -10.49
C GLU A 99 -0.47 1.75 -10.41
N ILE A 100 0.19 0.67 -10.83
CA ILE A 100 -0.28 -0.71 -10.66
C ILE A 100 -0.51 -1.02 -9.18
N THR A 101 0.45 -0.71 -8.30
CA THR A 101 0.32 -0.96 -6.86
C THR A 101 -0.85 -0.19 -6.28
N LYS A 102 -1.04 1.07 -6.68
CA LYS A 102 -2.16 1.91 -6.24
C LYS A 102 -3.51 1.34 -6.70
N VAL A 103 -3.61 0.91 -7.96
CA VAL A 103 -4.84 0.32 -8.50
C VAL A 103 -5.16 -1.01 -7.82
N PHE A 104 -4.15 -1.87 -7.60
CA PHE A 104 -4.37 -3.13 -6.88
C PHE A 104 -4.78 -2.91 -5.42
N GLN A 105 -4.16 -1.94 -4.73
CA GLN A 105 -4.56 -1.61 -3.37
C GLN A 105 -6.01 -1.11 -3.33
N GLN A 106 -6.39 -0.25 -4.27
CA GLN A 106 -7.76 0.25 -4.37
C GLN A 106 -8.76 -0.88 -4.68
N GLN A 107 -8.41 -1.82 -5.57
CA GLN A 107 -9.25 -2.99 -5.86
C GLN A 107 -9.38 -3.92 -4.65
N LEU A 108 -8.30 -4.12 -3.88
CA LEU A 108 -8.33 -4.90 -2.66
C LEU A 108 -9.21 -4.25 -1.60
N ASP A 109 -9.09 -2.93 -1.41
CA ASP A 109 -9.89 -2.19 -0.44
C ASP A 109 -11.38 -2.21 -0.83
N GLU A 110 -11.71 -2.03 -2.11
CA GLU A 110 -13.08 -2.17 -2.61
C GLU A 110 -13.63 -3.59 -2.46
N ALA A 111 -12.84 -4.61 -2.78
CA ALA A 111 -13.25 -6.00 -2.65
C ALA A 111 -13.50 -6.36 -1.19
N ASN A 112 -12.60 -5.97 -0.28
CA ASN A 112 -12.77 -6.19 1.16
C ASN A 112 -14.00 -5.47 1.72
N SER A 113 -14.22 -4.21 1.30
CA SER A 113 -15.41 -3.45 1.68
C SER A 113 -16.70 -4.11 1.20
N LYS A 114 -16.74 -4.59 -0.06
CA LYS A 114 -17.88 -5.35 -0.60
C LYS A 114 -18.10 -6.66 0.15
N THR A 115 -17.05 -7.39 0.48
CA THR A 115 -17.15 -8.63 1.28
C THR A 115 -17.75 -8.36 2.65
N GLN A 116 -17.26 -7.36 3.38
CA GLN A 116 -17.82 -6.99 4.69
C GLN A 116 -19.28 -6.54 4.60
N GLN A 117 -19.63 -5.78 3.56
CA GLN A 117 -21.01 -5.37 3.31
C GLN A 117 -21.91 -6.58 3.01
N LEU A 118 -21.48 -7.49 2.15
CA LEU A 118 -22.22 -8.71 1.80
C LEU A 118 -22.35 -9.65 3.02
N GLU A 119 -21.30 -9.81 3.82
CA GLU A 119 -21.34 -10.58 5.06
C GLU A 119 -22.36 -10.01 6.04
N THR A 120 -22.38 -8.68 6.20
CA THR A 120 -23.34 -8.00 7.07
C THR A 120 -24.78 -8.18 6.54
N GLN A 121 -25.01 -7.99 5.24
CA GLN A 121 -26.32 -8.19 4.62
C GLN A 121 -26.80 -9.64 4.75
N LEU A 122 -25.91 -10.60 4.52
CA LEU A 122 -26.22 -12.03 4.59
C LEU A 122 -26.53 -12.42 6.04
N TYR A 123 -25.77 -11.89 7.01
CA TYR A 123 -26.05 -12.02 8.43
C TYR A 123 -27.44 -11.44 8.78
N ASP A 124 -27.73 -10.21 8.37
CA ASP A 124 -29.01 -9.55 8.63
C ASP A 124 -30.19 -10.32 8.04
N GLU A 125 -30.07 -10.79 6.80
CA GLU A 125 -31.12 -11.56 6.12
C GLU A 125 -31.32 -12.94 6.76
N MET A 126 -30.24 -13.74 6.88
CA MET A 126 -30.35 -15.12 7.32
C MET A 126 -30.65 -15.26 8.82
N ILE A 127 -30.01 -14.45 9.65
CA ILE A 127 -30.18 -14.52 11.09
C ILE A 127 -31.34 -13.62 11.50
N GLY A 128 -31.39 -12.36 11.03
CA GLY A 128 -32.50 -11.45 11.33
C GLY A 128 -33.86 -12.00 10.90
N GLY A 129 -33.95 -12.59 9.70
CA GLY A 129 -35.18 -13.26 9.23
C GLY A 129 -35.64 -14.40 10.15
N ARG A 130 -34.70 -15.17 10.73
CA ARG A 130 -35.02 -16.25 11.68
C ARG A 130 -35.49 -15.72 13.03
N PHE A 131 -34.91 -14.62 13.52
CA PHE A 131 -35.41 -13.96 14.73
C PHE A 131 -36.84 -13.41 14.52
N GLY A 132 -37.11 -12.79 13.36
CA GLY A 132 -38.45 -12.28 13.04
C GLY A 132 -39.52 -13.36 12.88
N GLY A 133 -39.14 -14.54 12.36
CA GLY A 133 -40.05 -15.66 12.10
C GLY A 133 -40.10 -16.75 13.18
N SER A 134 -39.35 -16.61 14.28
CA SER A 134 -39.24 -17.63 15.32
C SER A 134 -40.53 -17.78 16.13
N LYS A 135 -41.09 -18.99 16.15
CA LYS A 135 -42.25 -19.31 16.99
C LYS A 135 -41.89 -19.26 18.46
N PHE A 136 -40.70 -19.74 18.81
CA PHE A 136 -40.18 -19.68 20.17
C PHE A 136 -40.15 -18.23 20.70
N ILE A 137 -39.67 -17.27 19.89
CA ILE A 137 -39.68 -15.86 20.28
C ILE A 137 -41.12 -15.35 20.46
N SER A 138 -42.01 -15.55 19.48
CA SER A 138 -43.37 -15.03 19.56
C SER A 138 -44.18 -15.60 20.74
N GLU A 139 -44.01 -16.89 21.03
CA GLU A 139 -44.83 -17.60 21.99
C GLU A 139 -44.23 -17.59 23.41
N LYS A 140 -42.90 -17.71 23.53
CA LYS A 140 -42.23 -18.00 24.81
C LYS A 140 -41.40 -16.84 25.36
N MET A 141 -41.06 -15.80 24.59
CA MET A 141 -40.25 -14.67 25.09
C MET A 141 -41.11 -13.57 25.72
N ALA A 142 -40.70 -13.09 26.89
CA ALA A 142 -41.29 -11.95 27.58
C ALA A 142 -40.72 -10.61 27.11
N ILE A 143 -39.54 -10.61 26.49
CA ILE A 143 -38.85 -9.42 25.97
C ILE A 143 -39.06 -9.26 24.46
N PRO A 144 -39.02 -8.01 23.92
CA PRO A 144 -39.17 -7.77 22.49
C PRO A 144 -38.06 -8.44 21.65
N THR A 145 -38.41 -8.86 20.44
CA THR A 145 -37.50 -9.56 19.50
C THR A 145 -36.19 -8.82 19.25
N GLU A 146 -36.21 -7.49 19.17
CA GLU A 146 -35.00 -6.69 18.96
C GLU A 146 -33.95 -6.88 20.06
N PHE A 147 -34.38 -6.98 21.32
CA PHE A 147 -33.46 -7.24 22.44
C PHE A 147 -32.93 -8.67 22.42
N VAL A 148 -33.78 -9.65 22.06
CA VAL A 148 -33.36 -11.04 21.89
C VAL A 148 -32.30 -11.13 20.78
N ARG A 149 -32.55 -10.48 19.64
CA ARG A 149 -31.64 -10.46 18.49
C ARG A 149 -30.31 -9.77 18.84
N SER A 150 -30.34 -8.63 19.51
CA SER A 150 -29.14 -7.89 19.89
C SER A 150 -28.23 -8.71 20.82
N TYR A 151 -28.82 -9.38 21.81
CA TYR A 151 -28.05 -10.13 22.80
C TYR A 151 -27.66 -11.55 22.34
N PHE A 152 -28.60 -12.31 21.79
CA PHE A 152 -28.36 -13.70 21.40
C PHE A 152 -27.93 -13.86 19.95
N GLY A 153 -28.15 -12.86 19.09
CA GLY A 153 -27.77 -12.92 17.67
C GLY A 153 -26.29 -13.20 17.45
N GLN A 154 -25.42 -12.61 18.27
CA GLN A 154 -23.96 -12.80 18.20
C GLN A 154 -23.50 -14.27 18.36
N ASN A 155 -24.36 -15.11 18.95
CA ASN A 155 -24.09 -16.53 19.13
C ASN A 155 -24.42 -17.36 17.87
N PHE A 156 -25.07 -16.77 16.88
CA PHE A 156 -25.41 -17.42 15.62
C PHE A 156 -24.41 -17.02 14.53
N LYS A 157 -23.87 -18.02 13.85
CA LYS A 157 -22.93 -17.86 12.73
C LYS A 157 -23.43 -18.61 11.52
N ILE A 158 -22.90 -18.25 10.36
CA ILE A 158 -23.28 -18.85 9.08
C ILE A 158 -22.14 -19.74 8.64
N GLU A 159 -22.37 -21.05 8.68
CA GLU A 159 -21.41 -22.06 8.24
C GLU A 159 -22.04 -22.89 7.13
N GLU A 160 -21.34 -23.00 6.01
CA GLU A 160 -21.80 -23.77 4.84
C GLU A 160 -23.23 -23.38 4.39
N GLY A 161 -23.58 -22.10 4.51
CA GLY A 161 -24.91 -21.58 4.15
C GLY A 161 -26.03 -21.92 5.16
N LYS A 162 -25.70 -22.47 6.33
CA LYS A 162 -26.63 -22.77 7.41
C LYS A 162 -26.34 -21.94 8.64
N VAL A 163 -27.39 -21.58 9.38
CA VAL A 163 -27.25 -20.88 10.66
C VAL A 163 -26.91 -21.91 11.74
N VAL A 164 -25.76 -21.75 12.37
CA VAL A 164 -25.22 -22.59 13.45
C VAL A 164 -25.09 -21.74 14.70
N ALA A 165 -25.58 -22.25 15.82
CA ALA A 165 -25.48 -21.58 17.10
C ALA A 165 -24.27 -22.06 17.91
N TYR A 166 -23.71 -21.13 18.67
CA TYR A 166 -22.60 -21.34 19.57
C TYR A 166 -23.00 -20.97 20.99
N ASP A 167 -22.62 -21.75 21.99
CA ASP A 167 -22.84 -21.43 23.39
C ASP A 167 -21.87 -20.34 23.89
N GLY A 168 -22.07 -19.86 25.13
CA GLY A 168 -21.19 -18.87 25.77
C GLY A 168 -19.75 -19.34 26.00
N GLN A 169 -19.44 -20.61 25.73
CA GLN A 169 -18.11 -21.20 25.81
C GLN A 169 -17.47 -21.37 24.42
N GLY A 170 -18.20 -21.07 23.35
CA GLY A 170 -17.75 -21.20 21.97
C GLY A 170 -17.93 -22.61 21.37
N ASN A 171 -18.73 -23.48 21.98
CA ASN A 171 -19.06 -24.80 21.41
C ASN A 171 -20.34 -24.74 20.57
N LYS A 172 -20.44 -25.61 19.56
CA LYS A 172 -21.67 -25.74 18.75
C LYS A 172 -22.81 -26.28 19.60
N VAL A 173 -23.99 -25.66 19.47
CA VAL A 173 -25.21 -26.13 20.15
C VAL A 173 -25.81 -27.28 19.36
N PHE A 174 -25.93 -28.45 20.00
CA PHE A 174 -26.50 -29.66 19.40
C PHE A 174 -27.97 -29.83 19.79
N SER A 175 -28.72 -30.49 18.92
CA SER A 175 -30.13 -30.78 19.14
C SER A 175 -30.30 -31.77 20.29
N ARG A 176 -31.21 -31.45 21.23
CA ARG A 176 -31.62 -32.33 22.32
C ARG A 176 -32.63 -33.37 21.83
N THR A 177 -33.38 -33.02 20.79
CA THR A 177 -34.37 -33.92 20.16
C THR A 177 -33.74 -34.85 19.12
N LYS A 178 -32.62 -34.45 18.49
CA LYS A 178 -31.89 -35.24 17.50
C LYS A 178 -30.41 -35.39 17.88
N PRO A 179 -30.04 -36.46 18.60
CA PRO A 179 -28.65 -36.68 19.01
C PRO A 179 -27.69 -36.70 17.82
N GLY A 180 -26.66 -35.86 17.87
CA GLY A 180 -25.61 -35.77 16.84
C GLY A 180 -25.87 -34.76 15.72
N GLU A 181 -27.08 -34.18 15.62
CA GLU A 181 -27.36 -33.06 14.71
C GLU A 181 -27.20 -31.71 15.41
N LEU A 182 -26.84 -30.67 14.64
CA LEU A 182 -26.86 -29.30 15.14
C LEU A 182 -28.29 -28.88 15.48
N ALA A 183 -28.45 -28.13 16.57
CA ALA A 183 -29.76 -27.64 16.97
C ALA A 183 -30.38 -26.76 15.87
N SER A 184 -31.70 -26.88 15.70
CA SER A 184 -32.46 -25.91 14.90
C SER A 184 -32.38 -24.52 15.53
N PHE A 185 -32.69 -23.46 14.78
CA PHE A 185 -32.59 -22.09 15.30
C PHE A 185 -33.37 -21.89 16.61
N ASP A 186 -34.62 -22.35 16.66
CA ASP A 186 -35.47 -22.21 17.85
C ASP A 186 -34.95 -23.03 19.05
N GLU A 187 -34.53 -24.27 18.81
CA GLU A 187 -33.98 -25.17 19.86
C GLU A 187 -32.63 -24.66 20.40
N ALA A 188 -31.82 -24.10 19.51
CA ALA A 188 -30.56 -23.46 19.89
C ALA A 188 -30.82 -22.20 20.71
N LEU A 189 -31.75 -21.34 20.29
CA LEU A 189 -32.11 -20.13 21.02
C LEU A 189 -32.68 -20.48 22.39
N GLU A 190 -33.52 -21.51 22.49
CA GLU A 190 -34.03 -22.05 23.74
C GLU A 190 -32.89 -22.48 24.66
N SER A 191 -31.94 -23.28 24.16
CA SER A 191 -30.79 -23.73 24.94
C SER A 191 -29.93 -22.56 25.44
N LEU A 192 -29.71 -21.55 24.59
CA LEU A 192 -28.96 -20.34 24.96
C LEU A 192 -29.68 -19.52 26.04
N VAL A 193 -30.99 -19.37 25.93
CA VAL A 193 -31.80 -18.62 26.90
C VAL A 193 -31.90 -19.37 28.22
N GLU A 194 -32.05 -20.70 28.19
CA GLU A 194 -32.04 -21.54 29.39
C GLU A 194 -30.72 -21.47 30.16
N SER A 195 -29.61 -21.29 29.45
CA SER A 195 -28.28 -21.11 30.05
C SER A 195 -28.06 -19.71 30.65
N HIS A 196 -28.93 -18.74 30.35
CA HIS A 196 -28.76 -17.37 30.79
C HIS A 196 -29.13 -17.20 32.29
N PRO A 197 -28.32 -16.48 33.10
CA PRO A 197 -28.61 -16.30 34.53
C PRO A 197 -29.96 -15.64 34.82
N GLN A 198 -30.45 -14.80 33.92
CA GLN A 198 -31.72 -14.07 34.05
C GLN A 198 -32.83 -14.66 33.18
N LYS A 199 -32.79 -15.96 32.88
CA LYS A 199 -33.77 -16.62 32.01
C LYS A 199 -35.23 -16.38 32.43
N ASP A 200 -35.51 -16.30 33.73
CA ASP A 200 -36.86 -16.12 34.26
C ASP A 200 -37.47 -14.76 33.90
N TYR A 201 -36.62 -13.77 33.58
CA TYR A 201 -37.06 -12.46 33.09
C TYR A 201 -37.15 -12.39 31.56
N ILE A 202 -36.46 -13.29 30.87
CA ILE A 202 -36.42 -13.36 29.40
C ILE A 202 -37.58 -14.22 28.88
N LEU A 203 -37.87 -15.32 29.56
CA LEU A 203 -38.96 -16.23 29.25
C LEU A 203 -40.26 -15.74 29.89
N LYS A 204 -41.38 -15.93 29.19
CA LYS A 204 -42.70 -15.79 29.82
C LYS A 204 -42.77 -16.82 30.95
N ALA A 205 -43.28 -16.40 32.11
CA ALA A 205 -43.55 -17.31 33.21
C ALA A 205 -44.27 -18.54 32.67
N SER A 206 -43.71 -19.73 32.89
CA SER A 206 -44.33 -20.97 32.46
C SER A 206 -45.75 -20.96 33.01
N GLY A 207 -46.76 -20.95 32.14
CA GLY A 207 -48.16 -20.87 32.49
C GLY A 207 -48.68 -22.13 33.17
N ASN A 208 -47.93 -22.66 34.14
CA ASN A 208 -48.46 -23.55 35.13
C ASN A 208 -49.48 -22.72 35.91
N SER A 209 -50.75 -22.84 35.49
CA SER A 209 -51.93 -22.40 36.21
C SER A 209 -51.91 -22.98 37.62
N GLY A 210 -51.23 -22.29 38.52
CA GLY A 210 -51.24 -22.50 39.95
C GLY A 210 -51.74 -21.24 40.62
N GLY A 211 -53.06 -21.08 40.67
CA GLY A 211 -53.78 -20.23 41.63
C GLY A 211 -53.38 -18.74 41.74
N GLY A 212 -54.02 -17.90 40.93
CA GLY A 212 -54.71 -16.72 41.50
C GLY A 212 -53.91 -15.45 41.83
N SER A 213 -52.85 -15.08 41.12
CA SER A 213 -52.29 -13.72 41.24
C SER A 213 -51.81 -13.15 39.91
N HIS A 214 -52.67 -12.37 39.26
CA HIS A 214 -52.22 -11.36 38.30
C HIS A 214 -51.47 -10.28 39.10
N GLN A 215 -50.14 -10.22 38.96
CA GLN A 215 -49.41 -9.00 39.32
C GLN A 215 -49.67 -7.97 38.21
N SER A 216 -50.63 -7.09 38.44
CA SER A 216 -50.68 -5.83 37.72
C SER A 216 -49.41 -5.04 38.06
N GLN A 217 -48.84 -4.45 37.03
CA GLN A 217 -47.64 -3.64 37.03
C GLN A 217 -47.85 -2.40 37.92
N HIS A 218 -47.61 -2.54 39.21
CA HIS A 218 -47.55 -1.43 40.16
C HIS A 218 -46.14 -1.30 40.73
N GLN A 219 -45.77 -0.03 40.92
CA GLN A 219 -44.46 0.43 41.33
C GLN A 219 -44.04 -0.20 42.65
N ALA A 220 -42.81 -0.74 42.70
CA ALA A 220 -42.26 -1.41 43.87
C ALA A 220 -42.40 -0.53 45.12
N GLY A 221 -43.11 -1.05 46.14
CA GLY A 221 -43.29 -0.40 47.45
C GLY A 221 -44.72 0.04 47.78
N GLN A 222 -45.67 0.02 46.84
CA GLN A 222 -47.09 0.25 47.17
C GLN A 222 -47.74 -1.02 47.71
N LYS A 223 -48.26 -0.94 48.94
CA LYS A 223 -49.12 -1.97 49.51
C LYS A 223 -50.48 -1.91 48.80
N THR A 224 -50.94 -3.04 48.25
CA THR A 224 -52.27 -3.16 47.66
C THR A 224 -53.13 -4.13 48.45
N MET A 225 -54.44 -3.91 48.47
CA MET A 225 -55.41 -4.77 49.15
C MET A 225 -56.61 -4.99 48.23
N LYS A 226 -57.13 -6.22 48.18
CA LYS A 226 -58.36 -6.52 47.42
C LYS A 226 -59.57 -5.83 48.03
N ARG A 227 -60.53 -5.39 47.21
CA ARG A 227 -61.76 -4.70 47.63
C ARG A 227 -62.55 -5.54 48.62
N GLY A 228 -62.70 -6.83 48.38
CA GLY A 228 -63.36 -7.74 49.31
C GLY A 228 -62.68 -7.83 50.69
N ALA A 229 -61.35 -7.73 50.73
CA ALA A 229 -60.62 -7.71 52.00
C ALA A 229 -60.78 -6.35 52.72
N PHE A 230 -60.77 -5.24 51.98
CA PHE A 230 -61.05 -3.91 52.54
C PHE A 230 -62.47 -3.82 53.11
N ASP A 231 -63.47 -4.37 52.41
CA ASP A 231 -64.86 -4.29 52.83
C ASP A 231 -65.15 -5.11 54.09
N SER A 232 -64.36 -6.16 54.33
CA SER A 232 -64.42 -7.01 55.52
C SER A 232 -63.78 -6.39 56.78
N LEU A 233 -63.04 -5.27 56.65
CA LEU A 233 -62.46 -4.58 57.80
C LEU A 233 -63.53 -3.84 58.60
N ASP A 234 -63.28 -3.68 59.89
CA ASP A 234 -64.07 -2.76 60.73
C ASP A 234 -63.75 -1.30 60.37
N ASN A 235 -64.55 -0.36 60.89
CA ASN A 235 -64.39 1.06 60.55
C ASN A 235 -63.00 1.61 60.93
N ALA A 236 -62.36 1.07 61.96
CA ALA A 236 -61.01 1.43 62.36
C ALA A 236 -59.96 0.90 61.37
N GLY A 237 -60.08 -0.36 60.94
CA GLY A 237 -59.22 -0.99 59.94
C GLY A 237 -59.32 -0.34 58.56
N LYS A 238 -60.52 0.08 58.13
CA LYS A 238 -60.70 0.81 56.87
C LYS A 238 -59.97 2.15 56.87
N GLN A 239 -60.06 2.90 57.97
CA GLN A 239 -59.35 4.18 58.13
C GLN A 239 -57.82 3.99 58.19
N ALA A 240 -57.34 2.94 58.85
CA ALA A 240 -55.91 2.62 58.89
C ALA A 240 -55.36 2.27 57.50
N ALA A 241 -56.08 1.45 56.73
CA ALA A 241 -55.68 1.09 55.36
C ALA A 241 -55.61 2.31 54.42
N LEU A 242 -56.56 3.23 54.53
CA LEU A 242 -56.54 4.49 53.76
C LEU A 242 -55.40 5.42 54.21
N LYS A 243 -55.12 5.49 55.51
CA LYS A 243 -54.03 6.31 56.07
C LYS A 243 -52.64 5.78 55.68
N ASP A 244 -52.50 4.46 55.58
CA ASP A 244 -51.27 3.78 55.17
C ASP A 244 -51.03 3.83 53.64
N GLY A 245 -51.91 4.50 52.89
CA GLY A 245 -51.77 4.69 51.44
C GLY A 245 -51.95 3.40 50.64
N VAL A 246 -52.72 2.45 51.17
CA VAL A 246 -52.97 1.16 50.50
C VAL A 246 -53.87 1.37 49.29
N SER A 247 -53.44 0.91 48.11
CA SER A 247 -54.26 0.97 46.91
C SER A 247 -55.26 -0.20 46.88
N ILE A 248 -56.55 0.11 46.76
CA ILE A 248 -57.62 -0.88 46.75
C ILE A 248 -57.82 -1.37 45.31
N VAL A 249 -57.53 -2.65 45.09
CA VAL A 249 -57.68 -3.33 43.78
C VAL A 249 -58.85 -4.30 43.84
N ASP A 250 -59.44 -4.66 42.69
CA ASP A 250 -60.62 -5.54 42.65
C ASP A 250 -60.28 -7.03 42.98
#